data_AF-A0A914E0I1-F1
#
_entry.id   AF-A0A914E0I1-F1
#
_cell.length_a   1.000
_cell.length_b   1.000
_cell.length_c   1.000
_cell.angle_alpha   90.00
_cell.angle_beta   90.00
_cell.angle_gamma   90.00
#
_symmetry.space_group_name_H-M   'P 1'
#
loop_
_entity.id
_entity.type
_entity.pdbx_description
1 polymer ?
#
loop_
_entity_poly.entity_id
_entity_poly.type
_entity_poly.pdbx_seq_one_letter_code
_entity_poly.pdbx_strand_id
1 'polypeptide(L)'
;MANDPPDMSVFREMMGFSNPSEVMYEDDAADSSIPDIQKITKKNNILPTWGNKVTMNLNTLILENILQSTYFKNFLNEITTFDQLKDEIYYNVVHLEPWERGTRKTQGMTGMCGGVRGVGAGGVISTAFCLLYKMFALKITRKQLVSLINNTQSAYLRGMGFLYIRFTQPPQDLWPWFEAYLDDEEEIDPRSGGGDKMTVAQMVKMMLNKLDWYGTLFPRIPVPVQKVIENHFRELSKHESRDRQSQEKSIKKEWESTERTRSRERDVRRRSRSRSKNRRRSRSRSPRDRDRRRDRSRDRRSRDRELNKNSKDDRKKPIGVNRFRCSHHLRHHHCRKHRTRCPTKAKKARELKDQSEKQQQEKEIASASTSS
;
A
#
# COMPACT_ATOMS: atom_id res chain seq x y z
N MET A 1 -21.78 -53.64 20.89
CA MET A 1 -20.65 -53.03 21.61
C MET A 1 -19.88 -52.20 20.60
N ALA A 2 -20.13 -50.88 20.57
CA ALA A 2 -19.42 -49.95 19.71
C ALA A 2 -18.22 -49.40 20.50
N ASN A 3 -17.03 -49.47 19.93
CA ASN A 3 -15.80 -48.94 20.51
C ASN A 3 -15.72 -47.43 20.23
N ASP A 4 -15.71 -46.61 21.27
CA ASP A 4 -15.42 -45.18 21.17
C ASP A 4 -13.92 -44.94 20.95
N PRO A 5 -13.52 -43.91 20.17
CA PRO A 5 -12.12 -43.57 19.95
C PRO A 5 -11.50 -42.90 21.19
N PRO A 6 -10.18 -43.05 21.41
CA PRO A 6 -9.53 -42.60 22.65
C PRO A 6 -9.45 -41.07 22.74
N ASP A 7 -9.65 -40.57 23.96
CA ASP A 7 -9.61 -39.15 24.31
C ASP A 7 -8.18 -38.59 24.19
N MET A 8 -7.99 -37.71 23.20
CA MET A 8 -6.72 -37.08 22.86
C MET A 8 -6.29 -35.98 23.84
N SER A 9 -7.10 -35.70 24.88
CA SER A 9 -6.77 -34.76 25.96
C SER A 9 -5.55 -35.23 26.76
N VAL A 10 -5.46 -36.53 27.04
CA VAL A 10 -4.37 -37.16 27.80
C VAL A 10 -3.05 -37.16 27.01
N PHE A 11 -3.13 -37.29 25.69
CA PHE A 11 -1.96 -37.24 24.80
C PHE A 11 -1.28 -35.86 24.78
N ARG A 12 -2.05 -34.81 25.07
CA ARG A 12 -1.58 -33.41 25.11
C ARG A 12 -0.78 -33.10 26.37
N GLU A 13 -1.06 -33.78 27.47
CA GLU A 13 -0.42 -33.57 28.78
C GLU A 13 0.91 -34.35 28.89
N MET A 14 0.98 -35.55 28.31
CA MET A 14 2.21 -36.35 28.23
C MET A 14 3.34 -35.73 27.39
N MET A 15 3.00 -34.85 26.44
CA MET A 15 3.96 -34.28 25.47
C MET A 15 4.57 -32.93 25.90
N GLY A 16 4.35 -32.49 27.16
CA GLY A 16 5.13 -31.40 27.77
C GLY A 16 5.02 -30.02 27.10
N PHE A 17 3.88 -29.71 26.46
CA PHE A 17 3.61 -28.40 25.87
C PHE A 17 3.49 -27.30 26.95
N SER A 18 4.61 -26.66 27.32
CA SER A 18 4.60 -25.39 28.04
C SER A 18 4.62 -24.23 27.03
N ASN A 19 3.70 -23.27 27.19
CA ASN A 19 3.65 -22.04 26.37
C ASN A 19 4.72 -21.05 26.86
N PRO A 20 5.66 -20.58 26.02
CA PRO A 20 6.50 -19.45 26.37
C PRO A 20 6.04 -18.15 25.69
N SER A 21 5.93 -17.11 26.51
CA SER A 21 5.88 -15.66 26.20
C SER A 21 4.68 -15.11 25.43
N GLU A 22 3.65 -14.80 26.20
CA GLU A 22 2.49 -13.98 25.85
C GLU A 22 2.93 -12.50 25.67
N VAL A 23 3.00 -12.00 24.43
CA VAL A 23 2.97 -10.54 24.19
C VAL A 23 1.50 -10.16 24.06
N MET A 24 0.89 -9.78 25.19
CA MET A 24 -0.44 -9.20 25.24
C MET A 24 -0.37 -7.73 24.81
N TYR A 25 -1.08 -7.37 23.74
CA TYR A 25 -1.38 -5.98 23.43
C TYR A 25 -2.57 -5.56 24.29
N GLU A 26 -2.47 -4.42 24.98
CA GLU A 26 -3.61 -3.80 25.64
C GLU A 26 -4.64 -3.34 24.60
N ASP A 27 -5.90 -3.69 24.84
CA ASP A 27 -7.04 -3.38 23.99
C ASP A 27 -7.34 -1.87 24.00
N ASP A 28 -6.82 -1.13 23.01
CA ASP A 28 -7.27 0.25 22.74
C ASP A 28 -8.68 0.21 22.11
N ALA A 29 -9.71 0.25 22.97
CA ALA A 29 -11.13 0.21 22.60
C ALA A 29 -11.59 1.33 21.63
N ALA A 30 -10.74 2.30 21.32
CA ALA A 30 -11.00 3.43 20.42
C ALA A 30 -10.55 3.22 18.96
N ASP A 31 -9.86 2.12 18.62
CA ASP A 31 -9.38 1.88 17.25
C ASP A 31 -10.42 1.17 16.37
N SER A 32 -11.22 1.96 15.65
CA SER A 32 -12.20 1.51 14.66
C SER A 32 -11.61 1.24 13.26
N SER A 33 -10.28 1.35 13.10
CA SER A 33 -9.64 1.27 11.78
C SER A 33 -9.20 -0.13 11.38
N ILE A 34 -9.03 -1.04 12.33
CA ILE A 34 -8.81 -2.46 12.07
C ILE A 34 -10.18 -3.09 11.84
N PRO A 35 -10.44 -3.71 10.67
CA PRO A 35 -11.66 -4.47 10.46
C PRO A 35 -11.80 -5.49 11.60
N ASP A 36 -12.98 -5.56 12.23
CA ASP A 36 -13.20 -6.39 13.43
C ASP A 36 -12.75 -7.85 13.24
N ILE A 37 -12.79 -8.33 11.99
CA ILE A 37 -12.32 -9.65 11.59
C ILE A 37 -10.81 -9.89 11.82
N GLN A 38 -10.00 -8.85 11.82
CA GLN A 38 -8.55 -8.92 12.07
C GLN A 38 -8.20 -8.64 13.53
N LYS A 39 -9.17 -8.15 14.33
CA LYS A 39 -9.01 -8.02 15.78
C LYS A 39 -9.06 -9.40 16.40
N ILE A 40 -8.02 -9.72 17.14
CA ILE A 40 -7.85 -11.05 17.70
C ILE A 40 -8.46 -11.06 19.10
N THR A 41 -9.49 -11.88 19.28
CA THR A 41 -10.07 -12.17 20.60
C THR A 41 -9.93 -13.66 20.90
N LYS A 42 -9.91 -14.04 22.18
CA LYS A 42 -9.84 -15.47 22.58
C LYS A 42 -11.01 -16.29 21.96
N LYS A 43 -12.14 -15.65 21.70
CA LYS A 43 -13.36 -16.28 21.14
C LYS A 43 -13.32 -16.45 19.61
N ASN A 44 -12.51 -15.68 18.87
CA ASN A 44 -12.52 -15.69 17.41
C ASN A 44 -11.25 -16.28 16.77
N ASN A 45 -10.34 -16.88 17.56
CA ASN A 45 -9.05 -17.36 17.05
C ASN A 45 -9.17 -18.53 16.05
N ILE A 46 -10.31 -19.22 16.00
CA ILE A 46 -10.58 -20.27 15.03
C ILE A 46 -11.15 -19.64 13.75
N LEU A 47 -10.57 -19.98 12.60
CA LEU A 47 -11.04 -19.48 11.30
C LEU A 47 -12.21 -20.33 10.78
N PRO A 48 -13.30 -19.72 10.29
CA PRO A 48 -14.32 -20.44 9.55
C PRO A 48 -13.73 -20.99 8.25
N THR A 49 -14.27 -22.11 7.78
CA THR A 49 -13.94 -22.71 6.48
C THR A 49 -15.17 -22.71 5.59
N TRP A 50 -15.04 -22.13 4.40
CA TRP A 50 -16.08 -22.03 3.39
C TRP A 50 -15.84 -23.05 2.27
N GLY A 51 -16.91 -23.70 1.81
CA GLY A 51 -16.84 -24.70 0.75
C GLY A 51 -16.37 -26.09 1.24
N ASN A 52 -15.51 -26.74 0.45
CA ASN A 52 -15.13 -28.13 0.69
C ASN A 52 -14.03 -28.25 1.76
N LYS A 53 -14.37 -28.94 2.86
CA LYS A 53 -13.52 -29.16 4.03
C LYS A 53 -12.40 -30.19 3.82
N VAL A 54 -12.39 -30.89 2.69
CA VAL A 54 -11.35 -31.86 2.34
C VAL A 54 -10.43 -31.26 1.29
N THR A 55 -10.99 -30.69 0.21
CA THR A 55 -10.19 -30.24 -0.94
C THR A 55 -9.69 -28.80 -0.85
N MET A 56 -10.07 -28.04 0.20
CA MET A 56 -9.78 -26.60 0.32
C MET A 56 -10.26 -25.78 -0.91
N ASN A 57 -11.29 -26.28 -1.62
CA ASN A 57 -11.78 -25.73 -2.89
C ASN A 57 -10.74 -25.68 -4.02
N LEU A 58 -9.69 -26.49 -3.95
CA LEU A 58 -8.73 -26.64 -5.04
C LEU A 58 -9.33 -27.46 -6.18
N ASN A 59 -8.82 -27.23 -7.39
CA ASN A 59 -9.05 -28.11 -8.53
C ASN A 59 -8.54 -29.52 -8.19
N THR A 60 -9.31 -30.55 -8.53
CA THR A 60 -8.96 -31.96 -8.31
C THR A 60 -7.57 -32.29 -8.85
N LEU A 61 -7.24 -31.83 -10.06
CA LEU A 61 -5.93 -32.09 -10.67
C LEU A 61 -4.78 -31.42 -9.87
N ILE A 62 -5.01 -30.23 -9.32
CA ILE A 62 -4.01 -29.56 -8.46
C ILE A 62 -3.86 -30.34 -7.14
N LEU A 63 -4.97 -30.72 -6.52
CA LEU A 63 -4.97 -31.45 -5.26
C LEU A 63 -4.27 -32.80 -5.39
N GLU A 64 -4.57 -33.58 -6.43
CA GLU A 64 -3.92 -34.86 -6.70
C GLU A 64 -2.40 -34.71 -6.84
N ASN A 65 -1.94 -33.70 -7.57
CA ASN A 65 -0.50 -33.42 -7.72
C ASN A 65 0.16 -32.96 -6.41
N ILE A 66 -0.53 -32.16 -5.58
CA ILE A 66 -0.06 -31.83 -4.23
C ILE A 66 0.10 -33.09 -3.40
N LEU A 67 -0.95 -33.93 -3.36
CA LEU A 67 -0.95 -35.15 -2.54
C LEU A 67 0.07 -36.18 -3.04
N GLN A 68 0.39 -36.21 -4.33
CA GLN A 68 1.41 -37.09 -4.91
C GLN A 68 2.84 -36.53 -4.80
N SER A 69 3.00 -35.22 -4.57
CA SER A 69 4.29 -34.56 -4.47
C SER A 69 5.15 -35.16 -3.34
N THR A 70 6.39 -35.50 -3.67
CA THR A 70 7.38 -35.98 -2.69
C THR A 70 7.69 -34.93 -1.64
N TYR A 71 7.74 -33.66 -2.04
CA TYR A 71 7.91 -32.52 -1.15
C TYR A 71 6.79 -32.44 -0.11
N PHE A 72 5.54 -32.67 -0.53
CA PHE A 72 4.41 -32.66 0.40
C PHE A 72 4.39 -33.87 1.33
N LYS A 73 4.57 -35.08 0.79
CA LYS A 73 4.49 -36.34 1.55
C LYS A 73 5.62 -36.52 2.55
N ASN A 74 6.84 -36.22 2.15
CA ASN A 74 8.03 -36.57 2.93
C ASN A 74 8.43 -35.38 3.80
N PHE A 75 8.63 -34.20 3.19
CA PHE A 75 9.19 -33.05 3.89
C PHE A 75 8.11 -32.25 4.64
N LEU A 76 7.06 -31.81 3.95
CA LEU A 76 6.03 -30.99 4.60
C LEU A 76 5.23 -31.76 5.64
N ASN A 77 5.19 -33.09 5.59
CA ASN A 77 4.51 -33.89 6.61
C ASN A 77 5.18 -33.77 7.99
N GLU A 78 6.52 -33.66 8.02
CA GLU A 78 7.31 -33.49 9.25
C GLU A 78 7.12 -32.10 9.89
N ILE A 79 6.79 -31.08 9.08
CA ILE A 79 6.48 -29.74 9.58
C ILE A 79 5.15 -29.77 10.33
N THR A 80 5.20 -29.52 11.64
CA THR A 80 4.01 -29.51 12.51
C THR A 80 3.72 -28.14 13.12
N THR A 81 4.73 -27.27 13.20
CA THR A 81 4.60 -25.95 13.82
C THR A 81 4.37 -24.87 12.78
N PHE A 82 3.65 -23.82 13.19
CA PHE A 82 3.41 -22.67 12.32
C PHE A 82 4.70 -21.88 12.02
N ASP A 83 5.62 -21.81 12.96
CA ASP A 83 6.87 -21.07 12.76
C ASP A 83 7.76 -21.75 11.72
N GLN A 84 7.90 -23.09 11.79
CA GLN A 84 8.58 -23.85 10.73
C GLN A 84 7.90 -23.69 9.37
N LEU A 85 6.56 -23.71 9.33
CA LEU A 85 5.81 -23.49 8.08
C LEU A 85 6.05 -22.08 7.52
N LYS A 86 6.09 -21.08 8.38
CA LYS A 86 6.34 -19.69 8.01
C LYS A 86 7.77 -19.51 7.49
N ASP A 87 8.76 -20.13 8.13
CA ASP A 87 10.15 -20.12 7.68
C ASP A 87 10.27 -20.79 6.31
N GLU A 88 9.61 -21.93 6.13
CA GLU A 88 9.58 -22.63 4.85
C GLU A 88 8.97 -21.77 3.72
N ILE A 89 7.89 -21.04 4.01
CA ILE A 89 7.33 -20.06 3.05
C ILE A 89 8.34 -18.95 2.76
N TYR A 90 9.03 -18.45 3.78
CA TYR A 90 9.98 -17.34 3.62
C TYR A 90 11.17 -17.71 2.74
N TYR A 91 11.70 -18.93 2.88
CA TYR A 91 12.90 -19.36 2.15
C TYR A 91 12.61 -19.99 0.79
N ASN A 92 11.51 -20.74 0.63
CA ASN A 92 11.30 -21.61 -0.54
C ASN A 92 10.16 -21.17 -1.47
N VAL A 93 9.35 -20.17 -1.10
CA VAL A 93 8.31 -19.63 -2.00
C VAL A 93 8.88 -18.48 -2.84
N VAL A 94 8.94 -18.72 -4.15
CA VAL A 94 9.48 -17.77 -5.15
C VAL A 94 8.39 -17.20 -6.07
N HIS A 95 7.23 -17.84 -6.14
CA HIS A 95 6.06 -17.40 -6.93
C HIS A 95 4.76 -17.92 -6.30
N LEU A 96 3.60 -17.52 -6.82
CA LEU A 96 2.27 -17.84 -6.24
C LEU A 96 1.31 -18.53 -7.21
N GLU A 97 1.77 -18.96 -8.39
CA GLU A 97 0.98 -19.79 -9.30
C GLU A 97 1.08 -21.30 -9.00
N PRO A 98 0.11 -22.13 -9.47
CA PRO A 98 0.07 -23.55 -9.12
C PRO A 98 1.19 -24.40 -9.70
N TRP A 99 1.74 -24.02 -10.85
CA TRP A 99 2.65 -24.86 -11.63
C TRP A 99 4.03 -24.22 -11.73
N GLU A 100 5.07 -25.04 -11.66
CA GLU A 100 6.43 -24.60 -11.95
C GLU A 100 6.61 -24.27 -13.44
N ARG A 101 7.45 -23.27 -13.73
CA ARG A 101 7.68 -22.78 -15.10
C ARG A 101 8.11 -23.90 -16.03
N GLY A 102 7.48 -23.95 -17.21
CA GLY A 102 7.85 -24.88 -18.27
C GLY A 102 7.45 -26.34 -18.03
N THR A 103 6.86 -26.65 -16.87
CA THR A 103 6.46 -28.03 -16.55
C THR A 103 5.04 -28.35 -17.02
N ARG A 104 4.19 -27.33 -17.14
CA ARG A 104 2.82 -27.48 -17.64
C ARG A 104 2.83 -27.53 -19.17
N LYS A 105 2.35 -28.64 -19.74
CA LYS A 105 2.19 -28.81 -21.18
C LYS A 105 0.94 -28.08 -21.68
N THR A 106 1.01 -26.75 -21.78
CA THR A 106 -0.05 -25.92 -22.39
C THR A 106 0.10 -25.80 -23.91
N GLN A 107 1.29 -26.08 -24.45
CA GLN A 107 1.54 -26.08 -25.89
C GLN A 107 0.83 -27.28 -26.55
N GLY A 108 -0.16 -27.00 -27.40
CA GLY A 108 -0.83 -27.99 -28.27
C GLY A 108 -2.29 -28.31 -27.93
N MET A 109 -2.83 -27.86 -26.80
CA MET A 109 -4.26 -28.06 -26.44
C MET A 109 -5.19 -26.95 -26.95
N THR A 110 -5.02 -26.51 -28.19
CA THR A 110 -5.96 -25.61 -28.89
C THR A 110 -6.91 -26.40 -29.76
N GLY A 111 -7.82 -27.15 -29.13
CA GLY A 111 -8.94 -27.84 -29.78
C GLY A 111 -10.26 -27.52 -29.06
N MET A 112 -11.40 -27.94 -29.61
CA MET A 112 -12.75 -27.65 -29.07
C MET A 112 -12.95 -28.07 -27.60
N CYS A 113 -12.11 -28.96 -27.06
CA CYS A 113 -12.12 -29.40 -25.66
C CYS A 113 -10.98 -28.81 -24.80
N GLY A 114 -10.04 -28.06 -25.38
CA GLY A 114 -8.90 -27.45 -24.68
C GLY A 114 -9.22 -26.16 -23.92
N GLY A 115 -10.45 -25.65 -24.05
CA GLY A 115 -10.92 -24.42 -23.41
C GLY A 115 -11.42 -24.58 -21.97
N VAL A 116 -11.53 -25.80 -21.45
CA VAL A 116 -11.96 -26.03 -20.06
C VAL A 116 -10.80 -25.71 -19.13
N ARG A 117 -10.79 -24.48 -18.63
CA ARG A 117 -9.79 -23.96 -17.67
C ARG A 117 -9.70 -24.91 -16.47
N GLY A 118 -8.57 -25.60 -16.34
CA GLY A 118 -8.31 -26.55 -15.25
C GLY A 118 -8.22 -28.03 -15.65
N VAL A 119 -8.43 -28.40 -16.91
CA VAL A 119 -8.36 -29.81 -17.41
C VAL A 119 -7.16 -30.07 -18.34
N GLY A 120 -6.19 -29.14 -18.40
CA GLY A 120 -4.97 -29.30 -19.20
C GLY A 120 -3.90 -30.13 -18.49
N ALA A 121 -3.09 -30.87 -19.26
CA ALA A 121 -1.99 -31.72 -18.80
C ALA A 121 -1.20 -31.08 -17.64
N GLY A 122 -1.17 -31.79 -16.51
CA GLY A 122 -0.50 -31.36 -15.29
C GLY A 122 1.00 -31.11 -15.50
N GLY A 123 1.57 -30.28 -14.62
CA GLY A 123 3.00 -30.03 -14.52
C GLY A 123 3.52 -30.40 -13.15
N VAL A 124 4.75 -29.97 -12.82
CA VAL A 124 5.24 -30.05 -11.44
C VAL A 124 4.50 -29.00 -10.62
N ILE A 125 3.95 -29.43 -9.49
CA ILE A 125 3.23 -28.54 -8.58
C ILE A 125 4.20 -27.61 -7.85
N SER A 126 3.81 -26.36 -7.67
CA SER A 126 4.63 -25.36 -6.99
C SER A 126 4.73 -25.59 -5.48
N THR A 127 5.84 -25.12 -4.92
CA THR A 127 6.06 -25.08 -3.46
C THR A 127 4.95 -24.30 -2.75
N ALA A 128 4.53 -23.17 -3.35
CA ALA A 128 3.46 -22.33 -2.84
C ALA A 128 2.14 -23.09 -2.66
N PHE A 129 1.68 -23.86 -3.66
CA PHE A 129 0.42 -24.59 -3.55
C PHE A 129 0.50 -25.79 -2.60
N CYS A 130 1.67 -26.43 -2.48
CA CYS A 130 1.90 -27.46 -1.45
C CYS A 130 1.80 -26.87 -0.04
N LEU A 131 2.46 -25.74 0.20
CA LEU A 131 2.43 -25.02 1.48
C LEU A 131 1.04 -24.46 1.79
N LEU A 132 0.31 -23.98 0.78
CA LEU A 132 -1.06 -23.49 0.92
C LEU A 132 -1.98 -24.59 1.46
N TYR A 133 -1.90 -25.80 0.89
CA TYR A 133 -2.67 -26.93 1.37
C TYR A 133 -2.18 -27.42 2.74
N LYS A 134 -0.88 -27.33 3.03
CA LYS A 134 -0.33 -27.63 4.37
C LYS A 134 -0.86 -26.67 5.43
N MET A 135 -0.98 -25.37 5.14
CA MET A 135 -1.61 -24.39 6.05
C MET A 135 -3.05 -24.79 6.40
N PHE A 136 -3.79 -25.33 5.43
CA PHE A 136 -5.14 -25.83 5.63
C PHE A 136 -5.16 -27.12 6.48
N ALA A 137 -4.27 -28.06 6.19
CA ALA A 137 -4.15 -29.32 6.94
C ALA A 137 -3.79 -29.08 8.42
N LEU A 138 -2.92 -28.10 8.71
CA LEU A 138 -2.56 -27.69 10.07
C LEU A 138 -3.65 -26.84 10.76
N LYS A 139 -4.71 -26.45 10.05
CA LYS A 139 -5.79 -25.59 10.55
C LYS A 139 -5.25 -24.34 11.24
N ILE A 140 -4.49 -23.54 10.48
CA ILE A 140 -3.93 -22.30 11.02
C ILE A 140 -5.00 -21.41 11.67
N THR A 141 -4.62 -20.75 12.74
CA THR A 141 -5.49 -19.88 13.52
C THR A 141 -5.59 -18.48 12.90
N ARG A 142 -6.58 -17.70 13.33
CA ARG A 142 -6.73 -16.30 12.93
C ARG A 142 -5.48 -15.49 13.26
N LYS A 143 -4.91 -15.69 14.47
CA LYS A 143 -3.64 -15.07 14.89
C LYS A 143 -2.52 -15.33 13.88
N GLN A 144 -2.36 -16.58 13.49
CA GLN A 144 -1.32 -17.01 12.54
C GLN A 144 -1.54 -16.42 11.16
N LEU A 145 -2.79 -16.43 10.67
CA LEU A 145 -3.13 -15.82 9.38
C LEU A 145 -2.90 -14.30 9.36
N VAL A 146 -3.33 -13.59 10.40
CA VAL A 146 -3.08 -12.15 10.58
C VAL A 146 -1.57 -11.86 10.62
N SER A 147 -0.78 -12.73 11.26
CA SER A 147 0.69 -12.65 11.29
C SER A 147 1.33 -12.81 9.89
N LEU A 148 0.75 -13.63 9.01
CA LEU A 148 1.21 -13.77 7.62
C LEU A 148 0.90 -12.53 6.78
N ILE A 149 -0.35 -12.06 6.77
CA ILE A 149 -0.77 -10.94 5.92
C ILE A 149 -0.21 -9.58 6.38
N ASN A 150 0.17 -9.45 7.66
CA ASN A 150 0.84 -8.26 8.20
C ASN A 150 2.38 -8.38 8.22
N ASN A 151 2.93 -9.42 7.60
CA ASN A 151 4.37 -9.63 7.61
C ASN A 151 5.08 -8.61 6.71
N THR A 152 6.08 -7.92 7.24
CA THR A 152 6.82 -6.87 6.52
C THR A 152 8.15 -7.35 5.93
N GLN A 153 8.51 -8.63 6.14
CA GLN A 153 9.79 -9.19 5.71
C GLN A 153 9.71 -9.77 4.30
N SER A 154 8.54 -10.24 3.87
CA SER A 154 8.37 -10.84 2.55
C SER A 154 6.97 -10.61 1.99
N ALA A 155 6.90 -10.15 0.74
CA ALA A 155 5.67 -10.05 -0.03
C ALA A 155 5.02 -11.43 -0.24
N TYR A 156 5.82 -12.49 -0.39
CA TYR A 156 5.33 -13.85 -0.61
C TYR A 156 4.60 -14.41 0.62
N LEU A 157 5.05 -14.10 1.84
CA LEU A 157 4.31 -14.45 3.06
C LEU A 157 2.91 -13.84 3.06
N ARG A 158 2.81 -12.57 2.65
CA ARG A 158 1.52 -11.88 2.55
C ARG A 158 0.66 -12.44 1.43
N GLY A 159 1.25 -12.67 0.25
CA GLY A 159 0.56 -13.29 -0.88
C GLY A 159 0.02 -14.68 -0.57
N MET A 160 0.77 -15.51 0.15
CA MET A 160 0.32 -16.80 0.66
C MET A 160 -0.87 -16.66 1.62
N GLY A 161 -0.82 -15.68 2.52
CA GLY A 161 -1.93 -15.35 3.41
C GLY A 161 -3.21 -14.95 2.64
N PHE A 162 -3.11 -14.07 1.64
CA PHE A 162 -4.27 -13.69 0.81
C PHE A 162 -4.80 -14.84 -0.03
N LEU A 163 -3.91 -15.68 -0.57
CA LEU A 163 -4.29 -16.88 -1.29
C LEU A 163 -5.09 -17.81 -0.38
N TYR A 164 -4.62 -18.05 0.85
CA TYR A 164 -5.33 -18.84 1.85
C TYR A 164 -6.69 -18.25 2.19
N ILE A 165 -6.79 -16.93 2.40
CA ILE A 165 -8.06 -16.25 2.64
C ILE A 165 -9.02 -16.50 1.48
N ARG A 166 -8.53 -16.32 0.25
CA ARG A 166 -9.36 -16.41 -0.97
C ARG A 166 -9.92 -17.81 -1.22
N PHE A 167 -9.20 -18.85 -0.80
CA PHE A 167 -9.64 -20.26 -0.92
C PHE A 167 -10.51 -20.74 0.24
N THR A 168 -10.33 -20.22 1.46
CA THR A 168 -10.92 -20.82 2.66
C THR A 168 -11.96 -19.96 3.37
N GLN A 169 -11.91 -18.64 3.25
CA GLN A 169 -12.76 -17.77 4.06
C GLN A 169 -14.12 -17.52 3.41
N PRO A 170 -15.18 -17.27 4.21
CA PRO A 170 -16.50 -16.91 3.70
C PRO A 170 -16.45 -15.71 2.76
N PRO A 171 -17.23 -15.69 1.66
CA PRO A 171 -17.21 -14.60 0.70
C PRO A 171 -17.54 -13.23 1.31
N GLN A 172 -18.42 -13.17 2.31
CA GLN A 172 -18.83 -11.95 3.02
C GLN A 172 -17.66 -11.29 3.74
N ASP A 173 -16.70 -12.10 4.18
CA ASP A 173 -15.56 -11.68 5.00
C ASP A 173 -14.37 -11.23 4.13
N LEU A 174 -14.41 -11.47 2.81
CA LEU A 174 -13.31 -11.15 1.91
C LEU A 174 -12.99 -9.65 1.90
N TRP A 175 -13.99 -8.77 1.86
CA TRP A 175 -13.73 -7.33 1.86
C TRP A 175 -13.00 -6.86 3.13
N PRO A 176 -13.51 -7.14 4.35
CA PRO A 176 -12.81 -6.85 5.60
C PRO A 176 -11.37 -7.39 5.70
N TRP A 177 -11.06 -8.52 5.07
CA TRP A 177 -9.69 -9.05 5.02
C TRP A 177 -8.76 -8.27 4.09
N PHE A 178 -9.28 -7.78 2.95
CA PHE A 178 -8.48 -7.24 1.86
C PHE A 178 -8.40 -5.70 1.86
N GLU A 179 -9.40 -5.00 2.40
CA GLU A 179 -9.56 -3.54 2.27
C GLU A 179 -8.30 -2.74 2.62
N ALA A 180 -7.67 -3.07 3.73
CA ALA A 180 -6.49 -2.35 4.23
C ALA A 180 -5.24 -2.49 3.35
N TYR A 181 -5.19 -3.47 2.46
CA TYR A 181 -4.04 -3.76 1.61
C TYR A 181 -4.24 -3.24 0.17
N LEU A 182 -5.33 -2.52 -0.09
CA LEU A 182 -5.61 -1.93 -1.42
C LEU A 182 -4.67 -0.78 -1.81
N ASP A 183 -3.88 -0.28 -0.85
CA ASP A 183 -2.88 0.79 -0.98
C ASP A 183 -1.44 0.29 -0.74
N ASP A 184 -1.24 -1.04 -0.73
CA ASP A 184 0.06 -1.68 -0.55
C ASP A 184 0.94 -1.58 -1.79
N GLU A 185 2.07 -0.88 -1.64
CA GLU A 185 3.01 -0.54 -2.73
C GLU A 185 4.15 -1.55 -2.88
N GLU A 186 4.24 -2.57 -2.02
CA GLU A 186 5.31 -3.56 -2.12
C GLU A 186 5.15 -4.42 -3.38
N GLU A 187 6.25 -4.71 -4.06
CA GLU A 187 6.26 -5.48 -5.30
C GLU A 187 6.32 -6.99 -5.04
N ILE A 188 5.62 -7.74 -5.88
CA ILE A 188 5.60 -9.20 -5.89
C ILE A 188 5.50 -9.71 -7.33
N ASP A 189 6.08 -10.87 -7.63
CA ASP A 189 5.92 -11.55 -8.92
C ASP A 189 5.21 -12.90 -8.70
N PRO A 190 3.88 -12.97 -8.90
CA PRO A 190 3.14 -14.21 -8.68
C PRO A 190 3.44 -15.31 -9.71
N ARG A 191 4.07 -14.97 -10.86
CA ARG A 191 4.29 -15.89 -11.99
C ARG A 191 5.58 -16.69 -11.83
N SER A 192 5.55 -17.99 -12.15
CA SER A 192 6.74 -18.83 -12.13
C SER A 192 7.71 -18.44 -13.25
N GLY A 193 8.97 -18.26 -12.87
CA GLY A 193 10.04 -17.70 -13.69
C GLY A 193 9.84 -16.25 -14.15
N GLY A 194 8.92 -15.55 -13.49
CA GLY A 194 8.77 -14.11 -13.50
C GLY A 194 8.13 -13.49 -14.74
N GLY A 195 8.11 -12.15 -14.75
CA GLY A 195 7.64 -11.35 -15.87
C GLY A 195 6.23 -10.77 -15.69
N ASP A 196 5.62 -10.95 -14.51
CA ASP A 196 4.32 -10.37 -14.16
C ASP A 196 4.38 -9.70 -12.79
N LYS A 197 5.38 -8.82 -12.65
CA LYS A 197 5.57 -8.02 -11.44
C LYS A 197 4.40 -7.07 -11.26
N MET A 198 3.82 -7.09 -10.06
CA MET A 198 2.72 -6.23 -9.67
C MET A 198 2.89 -5.82 -8.22
N THR A 199 2.15 -4.81 -7.77
CA THR A 199 2.12 -4.49 -6.34
C THR A 199 1.18 -5.43 -5.59
N VAL A 200 1.37 -5.60 -4.28
CA VAL A 200 0.44 -6.36 -3.43
C VAL A 200 -0.98 -5.79 -3.53
N ALA A 201 -1.14 -4.46 -3.62
CA ALA A 201 -2.44 -3.84 -3.89
C ALA A 201 -3.09 -4.33 -5.20
N GLN A 202 -2.31 -4.45 -6.27
CA GLN A 202 -2.80 -4.95 -7.56
C GLN A 202 -3.18 -6.43 -7.47
N MET A 203 -2.37 -7.24 -6.80
CA MET A 203 -2.65 -8.65 -6.53
C MET A 203 -3.97 -8.82 -5.75
N VAL A 204 -4.13 -8.12 -4.64
CA VAL A 204 -5.34 -8.12 -3.78
C VAL A 204 -6.57 -7.70 -4.58
N LYS A 205 -6.46 -6.66 -5.42
CA LYS A 205 -7.53 -6.23 -6.35
C LYS A 205 -7.85 -7.30 -7.40
N MET A 206 -6.85 -8.01 -7.92
CA MET A 206 -7.05 -9.10 -8.86
C MET A 206 -7.77 -10.28 -8.21
N MET A 207 -7.42 -10.68 -6.98
CA MET A 207 -8.06 -11.78 -6.27
C MET A 207 -9.56 -11.53 -5.97
N LEU A 208 -9.95 -10.27 -5.77
CA LEU A 208 -11.35 -9.89 -5.54
C LEU A 208 -12.18 -9.74 -6.83
N ASN A 209 -11.56 -9.30 -7.92
CA ASN A 209 -12.28 -8.97 -9.16
C ASN A 209 -12.18 -10.03 -10.26
N LYS A 210 -11.11 -10.83 -10.26
CA LYS A 210 -10.88 -11.89 -11.25
C LYS A 210 -11.09 -13.25 -10.62
N LEU A 211 -11.79 -14.12 -11.34
CA LEU A 211 -11.98 -15.51 -10.92
C LEU A 211 -10.74 -16.37 -11.24
N ASP A 212 -10.02 -16.02 -12.30
CA ASP A 212 -8.85 -16.75 -12.78
C ASP A 212 -7.57 -16.28 -12.09
N TRP A 213 -6.77 -17.24 -11.65
CA TRP A 213 -5.48 -17.07 -11.00
C TRP A 213 -4.45 -18.01 -11.65
N TYR A 214 -3.70 -17.50 -12.62
CA TYR A 214 -2.61 -18.24 -13.29
C TYR A 214 -2.99 -19.66 -13.75
N GLY A 215 -4.22 -19.80 -14.29
CA GLY A 215 -4.73 -21.06 -14.82
C GLY A 215 -5.41 -21.99 -13.79
N THR A 216 -5.56 -21.56 -12.54
CA THR A 216 -6.54 -22.12 -11.59
C THR A 216 -7.67 -21.12 -11.33
N LEU A 217 -8.83 -21.62 -10.92
CA LEU A 217 -9.98 -20.79 -10.58
C LEU A 217 -10.11 -20.67 -9.07
N PHE A 218 -10.34 -19.45 -8.60
CA PHE A 218 -10.76 -19.24 -7.22
C PHE A 218 -12.21 -19.74 -6.98
N PRO A 219 -12.58 -20.02 -5.73
CA PRO A 219 -13.98 -20.27 -5.37
C PRO A 219 -14.86 -19.10 -5.81
N ARG A 220 -15.99 -19.40 -6.45
CA ARG A 220 -16.90 -18.35 -6.95
C ARG A 220 -17.50 -17.56 -5.79
N ILE A 221 -17.43 -16.23 -5.89
CA ILE A 221 -18.08 -15.32 -4.96
C ILE A 221 -19.56 -15.19 -5.36
N PRO A 222 -20.52 -15.38 -4.45
CA PRO A 222 -21.94 -15.17 -4.74
C PRO A 222 -22.20 -13.75 -5.27
N VAL A 223 -23.06 -13.63 -6.30
CA VAL A 223 -23.34 -12.37 -6.99
C VAL A 223 -23.73 -11.22 -6.05
N PRO A 224 -24.57 -11.41 -5.01
CA PRO A 224 -24.90 -10.32 -4.09
C PRO A 224 -23.66 -9.76 -3.37
N VAL A 225 -22.75 -10.63 -2.95
CA VAL A 225 -21.50 -10.25 -2.29
C VAL A 225 -20.54 -9.57 -3.28
N GLN A 226 -20.46 -10.08 -4.51
CA GLN A 226 -19.67 -9.45 -5.56
C GLN A 226 -20.12 -8.01 -5.83
N LYS A 227 -21.44 -7.76 -5.90
CA LYS A 227 -21.98 -6.40 -6.05
C LYS A 227 -21.60 -5.47 -4.89
N VAL A 228 -21.57 -5.98 -3.66
CA VAL A 228 -21.13 -5.20 -2.48
C VAL A 228 -19.65 -4.83 -2.62
N ILE A 229 -18.79 -5.78 -2.97
CA ILE A 229 -17.36 -5.55 -3.21
C ILE A 229 -17.14 -4.50 -4.32
N GLU A 230 -17.86 -4.63 -5.44
CA GLU A 230 -17.81 -3.66 -6.54
C GLU A 230 -18.25 -2.25 -6.10
N ASN A 231 -19.27 -2.14 -5.26
CA ASN A 231 -19.73 -0.86 -4.72
C ASN A 231 -18.66 -0.22 -3.84
N HIS A 232 -17.99 -0.99 -2.97
CA HIS A 232 -16.90 -0.46 -2.17
C HIS A 232 -15.72 0.04 -3.02
N PHE A 233 -15.36 -0.66 -4.11
CA PHE A 233 -14.36 -0.16 -5.06
C PHE A 233 -14.77 1.16 -5.72
N ARG A 234 -16.06 1.33 -6.06
CA ARG A 234 -16.59 2.59 -6.59
C ARG A 234 -16.51 3.72 -5.57
N GLU A 235 -16.79 3.43 -4.30
CA GLU A 235 -16.71 4.42 -3.21
C GLU A 235 -15.27 4.87 -2.96
N LEU A 236 -14.31 3.93 -2.91
CA LEU A 236 -12.88 4.25 -2.79
C LEU A 236 -12.41 5.13 -3.94
N SER A 237 -12.77 4.80 -5.18
CA SER A 237 -12.40 5.58 -6.37
C SER A 237 -12.95 7.01 -6.31
N LYS A 238 -14.20 7.17 -5.84
CA LYS A 238 -14.80 8.50 -5.62
C LYS A 238 -14.05 9.27 -4.55
N HIS A 239 -13.70 8.64 -3.43
CA HIS A 239 -12.96 9.29 -2.35
C HIS A 239 -11.59 9.79 -2.82
N GLU A 240 -10.84 8.95 -3.53
CA GLU A 240 -9.53 9.31 -4.10
C GLU A 240 -9.63 10.50 -5.07
N SER A 241 -10.68 10.55 -5.90
CA SER A 241 -10.89 11.66 -6.83
C SER A 241 -11.17 12.98 -6.11
N ARG A 242 -11.94 12.95 -5.02
CA ARG A 242 -12.28 14.14 -4.20
C ARG A 242 -11.06 14.64 -3.43
N ASP A 243 -10.24 13.72 -2.92
CA ASP A 243 -8.99 14.06 -2.22
C ASP A 243 -8.00 14.73 -3.17
N ARG A 244 -7.81 14.17 -4.38
CA ARG A 244 -6.95 14.78 -5.41
C ARG A 244 -7.41 16.18 -5.80
N GLN A 245 -8.71 16.37 -6.05
CA GLN A 245 -9.27 17.69 -6.37
C GLN A 245 -9.09 18.69 -5.22
N SER A 246 -9.22 18.23 -3.97
CA SER A 246 -9.05 19.10 -2.79
C SER A 246 -7.58 19.50 -2.61
N GLN A 247 -6.66 18.57 -2.82
CA GLN A 247 -5.21 18.82 -2.79
C GLN A 247 -4.76 19.75 -3.91
N GLU A 248 -5.32 19.59 -5.12
CA GLU A 248 -5.04 20.49 -6.24
C GLU A 248 -5.55 21.91 -5.97
N LYS A 249 -6.74 22.05 -5.38
CA LYS A 249 -7.29 23.34 -4.96
C LYS A 249 -6.46 24.00 -3.86
N SER A 250 -5.95 23.24 -2.89
CA SER A 250 -5.09 23.80 -1.83
C SER A 250 -3.75 24.26 -2.39
N ILE A 251 -3.12 23.47 -3.26
CA ILE A 251 -1.88 23.83 -3.95
C ILE A 251 -2.11 25.11 -4.77
N LYS A 252 -3.18 25.18 -5.57
CA LYS A 252 -3.49 26.37 -6.37
C LYS A 252 -3.67 27.64 -5.52
N LYS A 253 -4.34 27.54 -4.38
CA LYS A 253 -4.49 28.66 -3.42
C LYS A 253 -3.14 29.09 -2.83
N GLU A 254 -2.27 28.16 -2.50
CA GLU A 254 -0.93 28.44 -1.97
C GLU A 254 -0.05 29.14 -3.01
N TRP A 255 -0.06 28.67 -4.26
CA TRP A 255 0.62 29.32 -5.39
C TRP A 255 0.08 30.72 -5.64
N GLU A 256 -1.25 30.91 -5.65
CA GLU A 256 -1.86 32.23 -5.85
C GLU A 256 -1.53 33.20 -4.70
N SER A 257 -1.49 32.72 -3.46
CA SER A 257 -1.08 33.53 -2.31
C SER A 257 0.39 33.95 -2.39
N THR A 258 1.27 33.04 -2.81
CA THR A 258 2.71 33.28 -2.99
C THR A 258 2.97 34.24 -4.15
N GLU A 259 2.21 34.14 -5.24
CA GLU A 259 2.35 35.06 -6.39
C GLU A 259 1.85 36.47 -6.04
N ARG A 260 0.79 36.59 -5.22
CA ARG A 260 0.33 37.89 -4.69
C ARG A 260 1.38 38.54 -3.77
N THR A 261 2.07 37.79 -2.91
CA THR A 261 3.18 38.33 -2.10
C THR A 261 4.38 38.72 -2.97
N ARG A 262 4.79 37.89 -3.93
CA ARG A 262 5.88 38.21 -4.86
C ARG A 262 5.59 39.43 -5.73
N SER A 263 4.33 39.60 -6.17
CA SER A 263 3.88 40.76 -6.91
C SER A 263 3.95 42.04 -6.06
N ARG A 264 3.50 41.97 -4.80
CA ARG A 264 3.63 43.08 -3.83
C ARG A 264 5.09 43.45 -3.57
N GLU A 265 5.99 42.48 -3.44
CA GLU A 265 7.43 42.75 -3.29
C GLU A 265 8.04 43.38 -4.55
N ARG A 266 7.61 42.97 -5.76
CA ARG A 266 8.04 43.60 -7.02
C ARG A 266 7.59 45.06 -7.13
N ASP A 267 6.37 45.37 -6.71
CA ASP A 267 5.84 46.74 -6.72
C ASP A 267 6.57 47.63 -5.72
N VAL A 268 6.92 47.13 -4.54
CA VAL A 268 7.74 47.86 -3.56
C VAL A 268 9.16 48.11 -4.10
N ARG A 269 9.77 47.17 -4.82
CA ARG A 269 11.07 47.35 -5.49
C ARG A 269 11.04 48.28 -6.70
N ARG A 270 9.90 48.43 -7.38
CA ARG A 270 9.72 49.43 -8.46
C ARG A 270 9.50 50.83 -7.91
N ARG A 271 8.77 50.96 -6.80
CA ARG A 271 8.51 52.26 -6.12
C ARG A 271 9.74 52.86 -5.43
N SER A 272 10.75 52.04 -5.15
CA SER A 272 12.04 52.48 -4.58
C SER A 272 13.09 52.88 -5.63
N ARG A 273 12.82 52.72 -6.94
CA ARG A 273 13.71 53.18 -8.03
C ARG A 273 13.31 54.52 -8.67
N SER A 274 12.24 55.16 -8.22
CA SER A 274 11.77 56.45 -8.76
C SER A 274 11.88 57.58 -7.74
N ARG A 275 13.10 57.86 -7.23
CA ARG A 275 13.40 59.11 -6.49
C ARG A 275 14.90 59.45 -6.46
N SER A 276 15.49 59.67 -7.63
CA SER A 276 16.74 60.45 -7.72
C SER A 276 16.83 61.16 -9.08
N LYS A 277 16.22 62.35 -9.15
CA LYS A 277 16.61 63.37 -10.15
C LYS A 277 16.72 64.72 -9.46
N ASN A 278 17.81 64.88 -8.72
CA ASN A 278 18.22 66.16 -8.15
C ASN A 278 18.83 66.99 -9.28
N ARG A 279 18.07 67.94 -9.84
CA ARG A 279 18.64 69.05 -10.64
C ARG A 279 18.94 70.20 -9.70
N ARG A 280 20.22 70.41 -9.42
CA ARG A 280 20.73 71.64 -8.82
C ARG A 280 20.81 72.74 -9.90
N ARG A 281 20.74 73.99 -9.43
CA ARG A 281 21.53 75.17 -9.86
C ARG A 281 20.74 76.35 -10.48
N SER A 282 20.26 77.20 -9.57
CA SER A 282 20.46 78.67 -9.43
C SER A 282 20.19 79.67 -10.57
N ARG A 283 19.50 80.74 -10.14
CA ARG A 283 19.74 82.19 -10.38
C ARG A 283 19.28 82.85 -11.70
N SER A 284 18.24 83.67 -11.51
CA SER A 284 18.10 85.11 -11.85
C SER A 284 17.80 85.59 -13.27
N ARG A 285 16.94 86.63 -13.28
CA ARG A 285 16.66 87.72 -14.25
C ARG A 285 15.47 87.55 -15.20
N SER A 286 14.38 88.22 -14.80
CA SER A 286 13.64 89.30 -15.51
C SER A 286 13.05 89.09 -16.92
N PRO A 287 12.04 89.91 -17.28
CA PRO A 287 10.82 89.46 -17.95
C PRO A 287 10.75 89.91 -19.41
N ARG A 288 9.88 89.26 -20.22
CA ARG A 288 8.80 89.90 -21.00
C ARG A 288 8.28 89.02 -22.14
N ASP A 289 7.02 89.34 -22.46
CA ASP A 289 6.40 89.38 -23.78
C ASP A 289 5.82 88.10 -24.43
N ARG A 290 4.48 88.19 -24.54
CA ARG A 290 3.65 88.11 -25.75
C ARG A 290 3.50 86.80 -26.53
N ASP A 291 2.20 86.50 -26.67
CA ASP A 291 1.49 86.20 -27.92
C ASP A 291 1.50 84.76 -28.49
N ARG A 292 0.24 84.32 -28.68
CA ARG A 292 -0.33 83.73 -29.91
C ARG A 292 -0.14 82.24 -30.24
N ARG A 293 -1.30 81.57 -30.20
CA ARG A 293 -2.00 80.89 -31.31
C ARG A 293 -1.48 79.51 -31.81
N ARG A 294 -2.45 78.57 -31.88
CA ARG A 294 -2.87 77.78 -33.08
C ARG A 294 -2.29 76.36 -33.30
N ASP A 295 -3.13 75.37 -32.98
CA ASP A 295 -3.77 74.39 -33.90
C ASP A 295 -3.01 73.16 -34.47
N ARG A 296 -3.80 72.09 -34.69
CA ARG A 296 -3.60 70.87 -35.53
C ARG A 296 -2.68 69.75 -35.03
N SER A 297 -2.81 68.45 -35.36
CA SER A 297 -3.82 67.50 -35.90
C SER A 297 -3.07 66.17 -36.15
N ARG A 298 -3.74 65.00 -36.09
CA ARG A 298 -3.40 63.70 -36.76
C ARG A 298 -2.09 62.98 -36.30
N ASP A 299 -1.86 61.67 -36.42
CA ASP A 299 -2.49 60.55 -37.13
C ASP A 299 -2.08 59.17 -36.55
N ARG A 300 -2.98 58.20 -36.78
CA ARG A 300 -2.92 56.72 -37.00
C ARG A 300 -1.61 55.87 -37.07
N ARG A 301 -1.79 54.61 -36.58
CA ARG A 301 -1.41 53.26 -37.12
C ARG A 301 -0.01 52.64 -36.89
N SER A 302 0.01 51.39 -36.38
CA SER A 302 0.71 50.19 -36.94
C SER A 302 0.30 48.94 -36.11
N ARG A 303 -0.33 47.86 -36.61
CA ARG A 303 0.03 46.77 -37.57
C ARG A 303 1.15 45.81 -37.13
N ASP A 304 0.72 44.56 -36.88
CA ASP A 304 1.27 43.23 -37.21
C ASP A 304 2.70 42.82 -36.81
N ARG A 305 2.81 41.67 -36.11
CA ARG A 305 3.40 40.40 -36.61
C ARG A 305 3.65 39.40 -35.46
N GLU A 306 2.87 38.31 -35.45
CA GLU A 306 3.20 37.10 -34.71
C GLU A 306 3.80 36.06 -35.68
N LEU A 307 5.05 35.67 -35.46
CA LEU A 307 5.71 34.52 -36.05
C LEU A 307 6.45 33.75 -34.95
N ASN A 308 5.85 32.63 -34.54
CA ASN A 308 6.40 31.27 -34.55
C ASN A 308 7.88 31.05 -34.15
N LYS A 309 8.15 30.30 -33.06
CA LYS A 309 8.85 28.98 -33.07
C LYS A 309 9.26 28.47 -31.67
N ASN A 310 8.98 27.18 -31.48
CA ASN A 310 9.58 26.17 -30.61
C ASN A 310 10.99 26.46 -30.05
N SER A 311 11.23 26.12 -28.77
CA SER A 311 12.21 25.07 -28.42
C SER A 311 12.07 24.63 -26.96
N LYS A 312 12.29 23.34 -26.76
CA LYS A 312 12.40 22.62 -25.48
C LYS A 312 13.50 23.22 -24.62
N ASP A 313 13.29 23.30 -23.30
CA ASP A 313 14.40 23.25 -22.35
C ASP A 313 14.03 22.44 -21.10
N ASP A 314 14.83 21.40 -20.90
CA ASP A 314 14.82 20.43 -19.83
C ASP A 314 15.18 21.08 -18.49
N ARG A 315 14.22 21.17 -17.57
CA ARG A 315 14.53 21.35 -16.15
C ARG A 315 13.95 20.22 -15.32
N LYS A 316 14.84 19.27 -15.04
CA LYS A 316 14.78 18.24 -14.00
C LYS A 316 13.70 18.51 -12.94
N LYS A 317 12.64 17.69 -12.95
CA LYS A 317 11.74 17.54 -11.79
C LYS A 317 12.57 17.06 -10.60
N PRO A 318 12.49 17.70 -9.42
CA PRO A 318 13.10 17.13 -8.22
C PRO A 318 12.37 15.82 -7.90
N ILE A 319 13.17 14.76 -7.85
CA ILE A 319 12.83 13.40 -7.47
C ILE A 319 11.99 13.44 -6.20
N GLY A 320 10.86 12.72 -6.24
CA GLY A 320 9.93 12.60 -5.14
C GLY A 320 10.65 12.26 -3.85
N VAL A 321 10.30 12.97 -2.78
CA VAL A 321 10.71 12.65 -1.42
C VAL A 321 10.31 11.19 -1.17
N ASN A 322 11.29 10.29 -1.23
CA ASN A 322 11.14 8.91 -0.81
C ASN A 322 10.58 8.93 0.62
N ARG A 323 9.27 8.71 0.73
CA ARG A 323 8.64 8.40 2.02
C ARG A 323 9.06 6.98 2.36
N PHE A 324 10.28 6.81 2.84
CA PHE A 324 10.63 5.63 3.61
C PHE A 324 9.66 5.56 4.79
N ARG A 325 8.61 4.75 4.63
CA ARG A 325 7.62 4.43 5.66
C ARG A 325 8.40 3.74 6.78
N CYS A 326 8.24 4.21 8.02
CA CYS A 326 8.90 3.56 9.15
C CYS A 326 8.30 2.17 9.39
N SER A 327 9.07 1.26 10.01
CA SER A 327 8.59 -0.07 10.44
C SER A 327 7.22 -0.03 11.15
N HIS A 328 6.95 1.04 11.91
CA HIS A 328 5.66 1.29 12.56
C HIS A 328 4.48 1.46 11.58
N HIS A 329 4.67 2.05 10.39
CA HIS A 329 3.62 2.20 9.37
C HIS A 329 3.40 0.92 8.56
N LEU A 330 4.40 0.06 8.43
CA LEU A 330 4.23 -1.23 7.77
C LEU A 330 3.47 -2.24 8.67
N ARG A 331 3.63 -2.16 10.00
CA ARG A 331 2.85 -2.96 10.97
C ARG A 331 1.40 -2.49 11.17
N HIS A 332 1.08 -1.22 10.87
CA HIS A 332 -0.25 -0.63 11.04
C HIS A 332 -0.84 -0.23 9.68
N HIS A 333 -0.75 -1.12 8.69
CA HIS A 333 -1.28 -0.89 7.33
C HIS A 333 -2.82 -0.71 7.32
N HIS A 334 -3.50 -1.10 8.40
CA HIS A 334 -4.95 -1.03 8.58
C HIS A 334 -5.48 0.35 8.98
N CYS A 335 -4.64 1.23 9.53
CA CYS A 335 -5.13 2.48 10.08
C CYS A 335 -5.04 3.65 9.08
N ARG A 336 -6.19 4.03 8.49
CA ARG A 336 -6.33 5.20 7.59
C ARG A 336 -5.81 6.51 8.22
N LYS A 337 -5.81 6.63 9.57
CA LYS A 337 -5.28 7.79 10.30
C LYS A 337 -3.75 7.96 10.18
N HIS A 338 -3.00 6.90 9.85
CA HIS A 338 -1.54 6.92 9.85
C HIS A 338 -0.94 7.20 8.45
N ARG A 339 -1.76 7.38 7.41
CA ARG A 339 -1.31 7.61 6.03
C ARG A 339 -0.47 8.89 5.84
N THR A 340 -0.62 9.88 6.73
CA THR A 340 0.03 11.20 6.62
C THR A 340 0.83 11.62 7.86
N ARG A 341 0.54 11.08 9.05
CA ARG A 341 1.23 11.46 10.29
C ARG A 341 1.50 10.25 11.17
N CYS A 342 2.79 9.98 11.42
CA CYS A 342 3.24 8.87 12.25
C CYS A 342 3.29 9.29 13.72
N PRO A 343 2.49 8.71 14.63
CA PRO A 343 2.49 9.10 16.05
C PRO A 343 3.83 8.85 16.74
N THR A 344 4.54 7.78 16.38
CA THR A 344 5.86 7.46 16.92
C THR A 344 6.94 8.43 16.43
N LYS A 345 6.92 8.84 15.15
CA LYS A 345 7.81 9.92 14.68
C LYS A 345 7.41 11.28 15.26
N ALA A 346 6.13 11.56 15.44
CA ALA A 346 5.66 12.81 16.04
C ALA A 346 6.04 12.92 17.52
N LYS A 347 5.99 11.81 18.26
CA LYS A 347 6.45 11.72 19.65
C LYS A 347 7.97 11.93 19.74
N LYS A 348 8.76 11.21 18.93
CA LYS A 348 10.22 11.40 18.85
C LYS A 348 10.60 12.84 18.45
N ALA A 349 9.87 13.45 17.52
CA ALA A 349 10.13 14.83 17.11
C ALA A 349 9.82 15.84 18.24
N ARG A 350 8.81 15.58 19.09
CA ARG A 350 8.55 16.38 20.29
C ARG A 350 9.64 16.19 21.34
N GLU A 351 10.02 14.96 21.62
CA GLU A 351 11.10 14.64 22.58
C GLU A 351 12.44 15.29 22.16
N LEU A 352 12.77 15.28 20.87
CA LEU A 352 13.95 15.97 20.33
C LEU A 352 13.84 17.50 20.44
N LYS A 353 12.64 18.06 20.26
CA LYS A 353 12.41 19.50 20.41
C LYS A 353 12.56 19.92 21.87
N ASP A 354 11.99 19.16 22.79
CA ASP A 354 12.09 19.39 24.24
C ASP A 354 13.55 19.26 24.71
N GLN A 355 14.32 18.32 24.16
CA GLN A 355 15.76 18.21 24.42
C GLN A 355 16.55 19.41 23.87
N SER A 356 16.21 19.89 22.67
CA SER A 356 16.87 21.07 22.09
C SER A 356 16.55 22.36 22.84
N GLU A 357 15.33 22.50 23.36
CA GLU A 357 14.91 23.65 24.17
C GLU A 357 15.60 23.66 25.54
N LYS A 358 15.74 22.49 26.18
CA LYS A 358 16.53 22.34 27.41
C LYS A 358 18.01 22.69 27.22
N GLN A 359 18.61 22.22 26.13
CA GLN A 359 20.01 22.55 25.81
C GLN A 359 20.21 24.02 25.47
N GLN A 360 19.20 24.72 24.93
CA GLN A 360 19.25 26.17 24.72
C GLN A 360 19.15 26.94 26.04
N GLN A 361 18.26 26.54 26.95
CA GLN A 361 18.17 27.15 28.27
C GLN A 361 19.45 26.96 29.10
N GLU A 362 20.06 25.77 29.06
CA GLU A 362 21.33 25.52 29.75
C GLU A 362 22.48 26.37 29.18
N LYS A 363 22.50 26.60 27.85
CA LYS A 363 23.49 27.49 27.21
C LYS A 363 23.26 28.96 27.55
N GLU A 364 22.01 29.42 27.64
CA GLU A 364 21.69 30.79 28.06
C GLU A 364 22.10 31.02 29.52
N ILE A 365 21.83 30.07 30.41
CA ILE A 365 22.24 30.13 31.83
C ILE A 365 23.77 30.12 31.97
N ALA A 366 24.47 29.29 31.19
CA ALA A 366 25.93 29.26 31.16
C ALA A 366 26.54 30.56 30.61
N SER A 367 25.89 31.20 29.62
CA SER A 367 26.37 32.46 29.05
C SER A 367 26.18 33.66 30.00
N ALA A 368 25.10 33.65 30.79
CA ALA A 368 24.81 34.70 31.78
C ALA A 368 25.77 34.66 32.97
N SER A 369 26.30 33.49 33.31
CA SER A 369 27.25 33.29 34.42
C SER A 369 28.71 33.59 34.06
N THR A 370 29.06 33.68 32.77
CA THR A 370 30.37 34.14 32.29
C THR A 370 30.48 35.66 32.07
N SER A 371 29.38 36.40 32.22
CA SER A 371 29.32 37.87 32.06
C SER A 371 29.18 38.63 33.39
N SER A 372 29.46 37.98 34.53
CA SER A 372 29.58 38.61 35.85
C SER A 372 31.01 38.64 36.34
#